data_AF-A0A975TZF4-F1
#
_entry.id   AF-A0A975TZF4-F1
#
_cell.length_a   1.000
_cell.length_b   1.000
_cell.length_c   1.000
_cell.angle_alpha   90.00
_cell.angle_beta   90.00
_cell.angle_gamma   90.00
#
_symmetry.space_group_name_H-M   'P 1'
#
loop_
_entity.id
_entity.type
_entity.pdbx_description
1 polymer ?
#
loop_
_entity_poly.entity_id
_entity_poly.type
_entity_poly.pdbx_seq_one_letter_code
_entity_poly.pdbx_strand_id
1 'polypeptide(L)' 'MGLFPSLASYLCWHRGVALIGPAASGPFLHLMPLFSAALAVPLLGEAVRPFHALGLVLILAGVAMAGRR' A
#
# COMPACT_ATOMS: atom_id res chain seq x y z
N MET A 1 20.36 1.31 5.50
CA MET A 1 20.24 1.27 6.98
C MET A 1 18.81 1.59 7.36
N GLY A 2 18.03 0.57 7.74
CA GLY A 2 16.60 0.69 8.04
C GLY A 2 16.06 -0.51 8.82
N LEU A 3 16.90 -1.17 9.62
CA LEU A 3 16.53 -2.40 10.33
C LEU A 3 15.35 -2.18 11.29
N PHE A 4 15.37 -1.05 12.00
CA PHE A 4 14.35 -0.69 12.99
C PHE A 4 12.95 -0.50 12.39
N PRO A 5 12.75 0.38 11.37
CA PRO A 5 11.43 0.53 10.76
C PRO A 5 10.95 -0.77 10.11
N SER A 6 11.82 -1.55 9.45
CA SER A 6 11.42 -2.83 8.85
C SER A 6 10.97 -3.85 9.91
N LEU A 7 11.73 -4.00 11.01
CA LEU A 7 11.37 -4.93 12.08
C LEU A 7 10.07 -4.51 12.78
N ALA A 8 9.92 -3.22 13.08
CA ALA A 8 8.70 -2.67 13.68
C ALA A 8 7.48 -2.89 12.78
N SER A 9 7.62 -2.65 11.47
CA SER A 9 6.56 -2.88 10.47
C SER A 9 6.12 -4.33 10.44
N TYR A 10 7.09 -5.25 10.42
CA TYR A 10 6.84 -6.69 10.37
C TYR A 10 6.14 -7.20 11.63
N LEU A 11 6.58 -6.75 12.81
CA LEU A 11 5.95 -7.08 14.08
C LEU A 11 4.53 -6.53 14.17
N CYS A 12 4.31 -5.30 13.73
CA CYS A 12 2.98 -4.67 13.72
C CYS A 12 2.03 -5.41 12.78
N TRP A 13 2.50 -5.77 11.58
CA TRP A 13 1.72 -6.57 10.62
C TRP A 13 1.37 -7.95 11.19
N HIS A 14 2.36 -8.69 11.70
CA HIS A 14 2.12 -10.01 12.28
C HIS A 14 1.18 -9.97 13.49
N ARG A 15 1.34 -8.97 14.38
CA ARG A 15 0.42 -8.74 15.51
C ARG A 15 -0.99 -8.41 15.03
N GLY A 16 -1.12 -7.54 14.03
CA GLY A 16 -2.41 -7.19 13.43
C GLY A 16 -3.11 -8.42 12.86
N VAL A 17 -2.42 -9.18 12.00
CA VAL A 17 -2.93 -10.44 11.44
C VAL A 17 -3.32 -11.44 12.53
N ALA A 18 -2.56 -11.53 13.62
CA ALA A 18 -2.89 -12.40 14.76
C ALA A 18 -4.14 -11.95 15.53
N LEU A 19 -4.44 -10.65 15.57
CA LEU A 19 -5.59 -10.09 16.30
C LEU A 19 -6.90 -10.15 15.49
N ILE A 20 -6.87 -9.78 14.22
CA ILE A 20 -8.06 -9.73 13.35
C ILE A 20 -8.21 -10.96 12.44
N GLY A 21 -7.18 -11.81 12.38
CA GLY A 21 -7.16 -13.02 11.56
C GLY A 21 -6.73 -12.77 10.11
N PRO A 22 -6.20 -13.80 9.41
CA PRO A 22 -5.70 -13.67 8.04
C PRO A 22 -6.76 -13.19 7.05
N ALA A 23 -8.00 -13.70 7.16
CA ALA A 23 -9.10 -13.38 6.26
C ALA A 23 -9.49 -11.89 6.31
N ALA A 24 -9.49 -11.29 7.50
CA ALA A 24 -9.78 -9.86 7.66
C ALA A 24 -8.59 -8.95 7.31
N SER A 25 -7.36 -9.47 7.34
CA SER A 25 -6.14 -8.69 7.04
C SER A 25 -5.89 -8.51 5.53
N GLY A 26 -6.38 -9.43 4.68
CA GLY A 26 -6.18 -9.40 3.23
C GLY A 26 -6.54 -8.06 2.56
N PRO A 27 -7.73 -7.48 2.83
CA PRO A 27 -8.13 -6.21 2.24
C PRO A 27 -7.18 -5.03 2.51
N PHE A 28 -6.46 -5.03 3.64
CA PHE A 28 -5.50 -3.97 3.97
C PHE A 28 -4.31 -3.90 3.01
N LEU A 29 -3.97 -5.03 2.35
CA LEU A 29 -2.93 -5.05 1.32
C LEU A 29 -3.32 -4.25 0.08
N HIS A 30 -4.62 -4.05 -0.18
CA HIS A 30 -5.08 -3.19 -1.27
C HIS A 30 -4.97 -1.70 -0.95
N LEU A 31 -4.85 -1.32 0.33
CA LEU A 31 -4.60 0.07 0.71
C LEU A 31 -3.12 0.47 0.55
N MET A 32 -2.17 -0.48 0.62
CA MET A 32 -0.74 -0.22 0.40
C MET A 32 -0.45 0.60 -0.87
N PRO A 33 -0.93 0.21 -2.07
CA PRO A 33 -0.67 0.98 -3.28
C PRO A 33 -1.36 2.35 -3.27
N LEU A 34 -2.52 2.50 -2.61
CA LEU A 34 -3.20 3.78 -2.45
C LEU A 34 -2.38 4.76 -1.59
N PHE A 35 -1.92 4.32 -0.41
CA PHE A 35 -1.09 5.14 0.47
C PHE A 35 0.28 5.45 -0.15
N SER A 36 0.87 4.49 -0.86
CA SER A 36 2.12 4.70 -1.59
C SER A 36 1.98 5.81 -2.63
N ALA A 37 0.93 5.78 -3.45
CA ALA A 37 0.67 6.83 -4.44
C ALA A 37 0.35 8.19 -3.79
N ALA A 38 -0.46 8.19 -2.72
CA ALA A 38 -0.85 9.41 -2.02
C ALA A 38 0.35 10.11 -1.34
N LEU A 39 1.29 9.33 -0.80
CA LEU A 39 2.49 9.85 -0.13
C LEU A 39 3.63 10.17 -1.10
N ALA A 40 3.72 9.48 -2.24
CA ALA A 40 4.78 9.71 -3.22
C ALA A 40 4.80 11.15 -3.76
N VAL A 41 3.63 11.72 -4.06
CA VAL A 41 3.51 13.07 -4.65
C VAL A 41 4.08 14.16 -3.74
N PRO A 42 3.67 14.30 -2.47
CA PRO A 42 4.22 15.34 -1.59
C PRO A 42 5.62 15.02 -1.06
N LEU A 43 5.98 13.75 -0.81
CA LEU A 43 7.29 13.42 -0.21
C LEU A 43 8.45 13.46 -1.21
N LEU A 44 8.22 13.07 -2.47
CA LEU A 44 9.30 13.03 -3.47
C LEU A 44 9.36 14.31 -4.32
N GLY A 45 8.36 15.19 -4.23
CA GLY A 45 8.32 16.44 -5.00
C GLY A 45 8.24 16.22 -6.51
N GLU A 46 7.75 15.05 -6.95
CA GLU A 46 7.62 14.75 -8.37
C GLU A 46 6.53 15.61 -9.00
N ALA A 47 6.91 16.39 -10.02
CA ALA A 47 5.94 17.06 -10.88
C ALA A 47 5.06 15.99 -11.52
N VAL A 48 3.75 16.08 -11.29
CA VAL A 48 2.75 15.12 -11.79
C VAL A 48 2.83 15.10 -13.32
N ARG A 49 3.50 14.08 -13.84
CA ARG A 49 3.67 13.86 -15.28
C ARG A 49 2.68 12.76 -15.72
N PRO A 50 2.37 12.64 -17.03
CA PRO A 50 1.31 11.73 -17.49
C PRO A 50 1.49 10.26 -17.11
N PHE A 51 2.71 9.80 -16.82
CA PHE A 51 2.95 8.44 -16.32
C PHE A 51 2.61 8.25 -14.83
N HIS A 52 2.50 9.31 -14.02
CA HIS A 52 1.86 9.23 -12.71
C HIS A 52 0.36 8.95 -12.85
N ALA A 53 -0.30 9.54 -13.84
CA ALA A 53 -1.69 9.22 -14.16
C ALA A 53 -1.82 7.77 -14.64
N LEU A 54 -0.89 7.28 -15.46
CA LEU A 54 -0.86 5.87 -15.87
C LEU A 54 -0.63 4.93 -14.68
N GLY A 55 0.29 5.28 -13.77
CA GLY A 55 0.54 4.55 -12.53
C GLY A 55 -0.67 4.54 -11.60
N LEU A 56 -1.36 5.66 -11.46
CA LEU A 56 -2.60 5.77 -10.69
C LEU A 56 -3.70 4.90 -11.29
N VAL A 57 -3.87 4.92 -12.61
CA VAL A 57 -4.84 4.06 -13.32
C VAL A 57 -4.50 2.59 -13.15
N LEU A 58 -3.23 2.20 -13.25
CA LEU A 58 -2.78 0.82 -13.01
C LEU A 58 -3.04 0.37 -11.57
N ILE A 59 -2.76 1.24 -10.58
CA ILE A 59 -3.03 0.97 -9.17
C ILE A 59 -4.54 0.80 -8.94
N LEU A 60 -5.35 1.73 -9.43
CA LEU A 60 -6.81 1.66 -9.30
C LEU A 60 -7.38 0.41 -10.00
N ALA A 61 -6.88 0.06 -11.18
CA ALA A 61 -7.27 -1.17 -11.88
C ALA A 61 -6.88 -2.43 -11.09
N GLY A 62 -5.67 -2.48 -10.53
CA GLY A 62 -5.19 -3.58 -9.71
C GLY A 62 -6.01 -3.74 -8.41
N VAL A 63 -6.30 -2.65 -7.72
CA VAL A 63 -7.14 -2.62 -6.51
C VAL A 63 -8.57 -3.06 -6.84
N ALA A 64 -9.16 -2.53 -7.92
CA ALA A 64 -10.51 -2.89 -8.34
C ALA A 64 -10.61 -4.36 -8.76
N MET A 65 -9.57 -4.93 -9.37
CA MET A 65 -9.56 -6.34 -9.73
C MET A 65 -9.38 -7.26 -8.52
N ALA A 66 -8.56 -6.84 -7.57
CA ALA A 66 -8.24 -7.64 -6.40
C ALA A 66 -9.35 -7.61 -5.34
N GLY A 67 -10.05 -6.48 -5.18
CA GLY A 67 -11.23 -6.36 -4.32
C GLY A 67 -12.51 -7.01 -4.86
N ARG A 68 -12.46 -7.61 -6.07
CA ARG A 68 -13.58 -8.35 -6.69
C ARG A 68 -13.48 -9.87 -6.53
N ARG A 69 -12.63 -10.34 -5.62
CA ARG A 69 -12.54 -11.74 -5.18
C ARG A 69 -12.90 -11.85 -3.71
#